data_AF-A0A956XPI1-F1
#
_entry.id   AF-A0A956XPI1-F1
#
_cell.length_a   1.000
_cell.length_b   1.000
_cell.length_c   1.000
_cell.angle_alpha   90.00
_cell.angle_beta   90.00
_cell.angle_gamma   90.00
#
_symmetry.space_group_name_H-M   'P 1'
#
loop_
_entity.id
_entity.type
_entity.pdbx_description
1 polymer ?
#
loop_
_entity_poly.entity_id
_entity_poly.type
_entity_poly.pdbx_seq_one_letter_code
_entity_poly.pdbx_strand_id
1 'polypeptide(L)'
;MAEREPWELVWIDGETYEQDIHSMINCTSCHLGQSVDDMELAHEGMVSSPTADPVSTCGQCHPAITEASVNSLHYTLAGYDTAVYSRTVPEDHPVVEEMESYHCNSCHATCGDCHVSQPASVGGGLIEGHAFQREPSMFQNCTACHGSRINDEYR
;
A
#
# COMPACT_ATOMS: atom_id res chain seq x y z
N MET A 1 -5.31 16.23 -0.08
CA MET A 1 -4.12 16.05 0.78
C MET A 1 -3.05 17.02 0.31
N ALA A 2 -2.01 17.28 1.10
CA ALA A 2 -0.93 18.13 0.61
C ALA A 2 -0.23 17.41 -0.55
N GLU A 3 -0.13 18.10 -1.69
CA GLU A 3 0.68 17.65 -2.82
C GLU A 3 2.13 17.55 -2.34
N ARG A 4 2.74 16.37 -2.51
CA ARG A 4 4.12 16.12 -2.11
C ARG A 4 5.07 16.50 -3.23
N GLU A 5 6.25 16.94 -2.85
CA GLU A 5 7.31 17.22 -3.79
C GLU A 5 7.78 15.90 -4.44
N PRO A 6 8.23 15.92 -5.72
CA PRO A 6 8.57 14.69 -6.44
C PRO A 6 9.64 13.82 -5.75
N TRP A 7 10.56 14.42 -4.99
CA TRP A 7 11.58 13.69 -4.26
C TRP A 7 11.03 12.95 -3.05
N GLU A 8 9.97 13.44 -2.39
CA GLU A 8 9.30 12.75 -1.28
C GLU A 8 8.61 11.45 -1.72
N LEU A 9 8.43 11.26 -3.03
CA LEU A 9 7.88 10.03 -3.60
C LEU A 9 8.84 8.84 -3.53
N VAL A 10 10.15 9.12 -3.50
CA VAL A 10 11.19 8.09 -3.72
C VAL A 10 12.38 8.21 -2.77
N TRP A 11 12.50 9.31 -2.02
CA TRP A 11 13.64 9.55 -1.15
C TRP A 11 13.62 8.64 0.08
N ILE A 12 14.58 7.72 0.13
CA ILE A 12 14.89 6.93 1.32
C ILE A 12 15.78 7.80 2.20
N ASP A 13 15.31 8.11 3.41
CA ASP A 13 16.09 8.89 4.36
C ASP A 13 17.01 7.97 5.14
N GLY A 14 18.32 8.08 4.90
CA GLY A 14 19.32 7.25 5.57
C GLY A 14 19.32 7.42 7.09
N GLU A 15 19.08 8.62 7.61
CA GLU A 15 19.12 8.86 9.06
C GLU A 15 17.95 8.17 9.78
N THR A 16 16.74 8.23 9.20
CA THR A 16 15.55 7.65 9.80
C THR A 16 15.40 6.17 9.48
N TYR A 17 15.62 5.76 8.23
CA TYR A 17 15.47 4.37 7.81
C TYR A 17 16.49 3.45 8.48
N GLU A 18 17.74 3.88 8.69
CA GLU A 18 18.77 3.07 9.38
C GLU A 18 18.37 2.65 10.81
N GLN A 19 17.43 3.36 11.44
CA GLN A 19 16.92 3.01 12.76
C GLN A 19 15.82 1.92 12.71
N ASP A 20 15.25 1.68 11.54
CA ASP A 20 14.24 0.65 11.31
C ASP A 20 14.89 -0.73 11.19
N ILE A 21 14.26 -1.75 11.77
CA ILE A 21 14.74 -3.14 11.68
C ILE A 21 14.80 -3.64 10.23
N HIS A 22 13.94 -3.14 9.35
CA HIS A 22 13.92 -3.51 7.94
C HIS A 22 15.12 -3.00 7.16
N SER A 23 15.83 -1.96 7.64
CA SER A 23 17.08 -1.50 7.01
C SER A 23 18.21 -2.52 7.07
N MET A 24 18.13 -3.48 7.99
CA MET A 24 19.06 -4.61 8.07
C MET A 24 18.79 -5.69 7.01
N ILE A 25 17.70 -5.55 6.24
CA ILE A 25 17.32 -6.45 5.16
C ILE A 25 17.73 -5.78 3.84
N ASN A 26 18.39 -6.52 2.95
CA ASN A 26 18.73 -6.00 1.63
C ASN A 26 17.46 -5.59 0.87
N CYS A 27 17.51 -4.46 0.16
CA CYS A 27 16.39 -3.95 -0.63
C CYS A 27 15.82 -5.04 -1.56
N THR A 28 16.72 -5.84 -2.14
CA THR A 28 16.39 -6.93 -3.07
C THR A 28 15.59 -8.08 -2.46
N SER A 29 15.56 -8.22 -1.14
CA SER A 29 14.76 -9.25 -0.47
C SER A 29 13.26 -8.98 -0.56
N CYS A 30 12.85 -7.70 -0.63
CA CYS A 30 11.46 -7.32 -0.81
C CYS A 30 11.21 -6.83 -2.24
N HIS A 31 12.03 -5.90 -2.71
CA HIS A 31 11.86 -5.25 -4.01
C HIS A 31 12.42 -6.04 -5.18
N LEU A 32 13.07 -7.20 -4.98
CA LEU A 32 13.77 -7.95 -6.03
C LEU A 32 14.85 -7.09 -6.72
N GLY A 33 15.14 -7.33 -8.00
CA GLY A 33 16.21 -6.64 -8.71
C GLY A 33 17.61 -7.18 -8.38
N GLN A 34 18.62 -6.30 -8.50
CA GLN A 34 20.02 -6.67 -8.34
C GLN A 34 20.74 -5.77 -7.33
N SER A 35 21.57 -6.35 -6.47
CA SER A 35 22.35 -5.62 -5.48
C SER A 35 23.66 -5.10 -6.10
N VAL A 36 23.56 -4.14 -7.01
CA VAL A 36 24.69 -3.54 -7.75
C VAL A 36 24.66 -2.02 -7.69
N ASP A 37 25.82 -1.39 -7.84
CA ASP A 37 25.99 0.07 -7.86
C ASP A 37 25.84 0.62 -9.29
N ASP A 38 24.76 0.21 -9.96
CA ASP A 38 24.35 0.68 -11.28
C ASP A 38 22.82 0.76 -11.28
N MET A 39 22.27 1.94 -11.58
CA MET A 39 20.85 2.21 -11.38
C MET A 39 19.97 1.34 -12.26
N GLU A 40 20.30 1.24 -13.55
CA GLU A 40 19.54 0.46 -14.52
C GLU A 40 19.57 -1.03 -14.18
N LEU A 41 20.74 -1.58 -13.86
CA LEU A 41 20.88 -2.99 -13.49
C LEU A 41 20.24 -3.30 -12.14
N ALA A 42 20.35 -2.40 -11.15
CA ALA A 42 19.72 -2.58 -9.84
C ALA A 42 18.19 -2.70 -9.95
N HIS A 43 17.59 -1.95 -10.88
CA HIS A 43 16.16 -1.95 -11.13
C HIS A 43 15.68 -3.03 -12.12
N GLU A 44 16.59 -3.79 -12.74
CA GLU A 44 16.21 -4.86 -13.66
C GLU A 44 15.47 -5.98 -12.90
N GLY A 45 14.16 -6.10 -13.13
CA GLY A 45 13.30 -7.06 -12.43
C GLY A 45 12.88 -6.62 -11.03
N MET A 46 13.08 -5.35 -10.66
CA MET A 46 12.60 -4.79 -9.41
C MET A 46 11.07 -4.65 -9.42
N VAL A 47 10.45 -4.97 -8.29
CA VAL A 47 9.04 -4.70 -7.99
C VAL A 47 8.95 -3.42 -7.17
N SER A 48 8.27 -2.40 -7.70
CA SER A 48 8.12 -1.11 -7.03
C SER A 48 7.24 -1.16 -5.77
N SER A 49 6.24 -2.03 -5.76
CA SER A 49 5.29 -2.20 -4.64
C SER A 49 5.23 -3.65 -4.18
N PRO A 50 6.24 -4.14 -3.44
CA PRO A 50 6.32 -5.53 -3.03
C PRO A 50 5.24 -5.92 -2.02
N THR A 51 4.63 -4.95 -1.34
CA THR A 51 3.53 -5.16 -0.39
C THR A 51 2.22 -5.57 -1.06
N ALA A 52 2.13 -5.49 -2.39
CA ALA A 52 0.99 -6.01 -3.15
C ALA A 52 0.82 -7.54 -2.99
N ASP A 53 1.90 -8.26 -2.72
CA ASP A 53 1.87 -9.64 -2.24
C ASP A 53 2.46 -9.71 -0.83
N PRO A 54 1.64 -9.45 0.21
CA PRO A 54 2.13 -9.38 1.57
C PRO A 54 2.56 -10.75 2.11
N VAL A 55 2.02 -11.84 1.58
CA VAL A 55 2.35 -13.20 2.05
C VAL A 55 3.76 -13.57 1.63
N SER A 56 4.14 -13.34 0.37
CA SER A 56 5.50 -13.63 -0.09
C SER A 56 6.54 -12.65 0.47
N THR A 57 6.19 -11.36 0.56
CA THR A 57 7.10 -10.31 1.00
C THR A 57 7.28 -10.26 2.52
N CYS A 58 6.19 -10.30 3.29
CA CYS A 58 6.20 -10.05 4.73
C CYS A 58 5.95 -11.32 5.55
N GLY A 59 5.32 -12.34 4.97
CA GLY A 59 4.77 -13.49 5.70
C GLY A 59 5.80 -14.39 6.37
N GLN A 60 7.07 -14.34 5.95
CA GLN A 60 8.15 -15.07 6.62
C GLN A 60 8.44 -14.51 8.03
N CYS A 61 8.31 -13.20 8.20
CA CYS A 61 8.59 -12.50 9.47
C CYS A 61 7.31 -12.13 10.23
N HIS A 62 6.22 -11.85 9.51
CA HIS A 62 4.93 -11.41 10.06
C HIS A 62 3.75 -12.35 9.71
N PRO A 63 3.87 -13.67 9.88
CA PRO A 63 2.90 -14.64 9.36
C PRO A 63 1.48 -14.40 9.89
N ALA A 64 1.35 -14.10 11.19
CA ALA A 64 0.05 -13.89 11.82
C ALA A 64 -0.69 -12.66 11.28
N ILE A 65 0.03 -11.58 11.01
CA ILE A 65 -0.58 -10.33 10.50
C ILE A 65 -0.91 -10.49 9.02
N THR A 66 -0.03 -11.13 8.23
CA THR A 66 -0.30 -11.36 6.81
C THR A 66 -1.52 -12.26 6.60
N GLU A 67 -1.68 -13.32 7.40
CA GLU A 67 -2.84 -14.22 7.33
C GLU A 67 -4.15 -13.50 7.67
N ALA A 68 -4.14 -12.63 8.68
CA ALA A 68 -5.30 -11.81 9.01
C ALA A 68 -5.59 -10.75 7.93
N SER A 69 -4.55 -10.11 7.39
CA SER A 69 -4.66 -9.02 6.43
C SER A 69 -5.30 -9.44 5.13
N VAL A 70 -4.94 -10.61 4.57
CA VAL A 70 -5.47 -11.08 3.28
C VAL A 70 -6.98 -11.35 3.30
N ASN A 71 -7.58 -11.48 4.49
CA ASN A 71 -9.02 -11.65 4.68
C ASN A 71 -9.71 -10.36 5.16
N SER A 72 -8.99 -9.24 5.25
CA SER A 72 -9.53 -7.97 5.74
C SER A 72 -10.33 -7.23 4.67
N LEU A 73 -11.22 -6.33 5.09
CA LEU A 73 -11.99 -5.50 4.15
C LEU A 73 -11.12 -4.55 3.32
N HIS A 74 -10.00 -4.08 3.88
CA HIS A 74 -9.06 -3.21 3.17
C HIS A 74 -8.31 -3.94 2.05
N TYR A 75 -8.13 -5.26 2.19
CA TYR A 75 -7.47 -6.12 1.20
C TYR A 75 -8.45 -6.90 0.32
N THR A 76 -9.75 -6.97 0.61
CA THR A 76 -10.67 -7.77 -0.21
C THR A 76 -11.75 -6.94 -0.86
N LEU A 77 -12.00 -5.73 -0.35
CA LEU A 77 -13.14 -4.89 -0.69
C LEU A 77 -14.50 -5.58 -0.58
N ALA A 78 -14.60 -6.76 0.07
CA ALA A 78 -15.82 -7.57 0.11
C ALA A 78 -17.06 -6.84 0.67
N GLY A 79 -16.86 -5.75 1.41
CA GLY A 79 -17.93 -4.86 1.85
C GLY A 79 -18.61 -4.10 0.70
N TYR A 80 -17.86 -3.71 -0.34
CA TYR A 80 -18.38 -3.13 -1.57
C TYR A 80 -19.22 -4.16 -2.31
N ASP A 81 -18.70 -5.37 -2.57
CA ASP A 81 -19.44 -6.45 -3.24
C ASP A 81 -20.77 -6.72 -2.53
N THR A 82 -20.73 -6.86 -1.20
CA THR A 82 -21.93 -7.06 -0.37
C THR A 82 -22.96 -5.94 -0.58
N ALA A 83 -22.50 -4.69 -0.59
CA ALA A 83 -23.36 -3.53 -0.78
C ALA A 83 -23.89 -3.46 -2.22
N VAL A 84 -23.06 -3.63 -3.23
CA VAL A 84 -23.46 -3.51 -4.64
C VAL A 84 -24.39 -4.66 -5.02
N TYR A 85 -24.04 -5.90 -4.67
CA TYR A 85 -24.86 -7.08 -4.96
C TYR A 85 -26.23 -7.05 -4.31
N SER A 86 -26.35 -6.43 -3.13
CA SER A 86 -27.67 -6.23 -2.49
C SER A 86 -28.61 -5.31 -3.30
N ARG A 87 -28.09 -4.61 -4.31
CA ARG A 87 -28.81 -3.65 -5.16
C ARG A 87 -28.89 -4.10 -6.62
N THR A 88 -28.37 -5.27 -6.95
CA THR A 88 -28.37 -5.86 -8.29
C THR A 88 -29.00 -7.25 -8.28
N VAL A 89 -29.10 -7.88 -9.46
CA VAL A 89 -29.51 -9.28 -9.58
C VAL A 89 -28.29 -10.15 -9.92
N PRO A 90 -28.26 -11.44 -9.53
CA PRO A 90 -27.10 -12.32 -9.72
C PRO A 90 -26.60 -12.40 -11.16
N GLU A 91 -27.49 -12.25 -12.15
CA GLU A 91 -27.17 -12.27 -13.57
C GLU A 91 -26.26 -11.10 -13.99
N ASP A 92 -26.34 -9.97 -13.27
CA ASP A 92 -25.56 -8.77 -13.55
C ASP A 92 -24.22 -8.72 -12.79
N HIS A 93 -24.00 -9.60 -11.80
CA HIS A 93 -22.79 -9.58 -10.98
C HIS A 93 -21.49 -9.66 -11.81
N PRO A 94 -21.37 -10.49 -12.86
CA PRO A 94 -20.14 -10.50 -13.67
C PRO A 94 -19.83 -9.16 -14.34
N VAL A 95 -20.86 -8.41 -14.75
CA VAL A 95 -20.69 -7.07 -15.34
C VAL A 95 -20.31 -6.06 -14.26
N VAL A 96 -20.88 -6.20 -13.05
CA VAL A 96 -20.49 -5.39 -11.88
C VAL A 96 -19.02 -5.62 -11.53
N GLU A 97 -18.57 -6.87 -11.41
CA GLU A 97 -17.17 -7.23 -11.11
C GLU A 97 -16.20 -6.64 -12.15
N GLU A 98 -16.58 -6.68 -13.44
CA GLU A 98 -15.81 -6.04 -14.50
C GLU A 98 -15.72 -4.52 -14.30
N MET A 99 -16.83 -3.84 -13.99
CA MET A 99 -16.81 -2.40 -13.70
C MET A 99 -15.99 -2.06 -12.45
N GLU A 100 -16.07 -2.88 -11.40
CA GLU A 100 -15.29 -2.70 -10.17
C GLU A 100 -13.79 -2.82 -10.44
N SER A 101 -13.37 -3.71 -11.34
CA SER A 101 -11.96 -3.81 -11.76
C SER A 101 -11.43 -2.52 -12.37
N TYR A 102 -12.28 -1.73 -13.04
CA TYR A 102 -11.90 -0.48 -13.68
C TYR A 102 -11.97 0.74 -12.75
N HIS A 103 -12.79 0.71 -11.70
CA HIS A 103 -13.17 1.92 -10.97
C HIS A 103 -13.04 1.82 -9.45
N CYS A 104 -13.08 0.61 -8.89
CA CYS A 104 -13.12 0.39 -7.44
C CYS A 104 -11.82 -0.24 -6.95
N ASN A 105 -11.32 -1.24 -7.69
CA ASN A 105 -10.18 -2.05 -7.28
C ASN A 105 -8.84 -1.29 -7.34
N SER A 106 -8.82 -0.10 -7.93
CA SER A 106 -7.67 0.83 -7.87
C SER A 106 -7.42 1.41 -6.48
N CYS A 107 -8.38 1.30 -5.55
CA CYS A 107 -8.25 1.80 -4.17
C CYS A 107 -7.86 0.70 -3.17
N HIS A 108 -7.43 -0.47 -3.64
CA HIS A 108 -6.98 -1.56 -2.78
C HIS A 108 -5.78 -1.16 -1.94
N ALA A 109 -5.83 -1.43 -0.64
CA ALA A 109 -4.72 -1.14 0.25
C ALA A 109 -3.80 -2.36 0.40
N THR A 110 -2.51 -2.09 0.39
CA THR A 110 -1.43 -2.99 0.76
C THR A 110 -0.86 -2.57 2.11
N CYS A 111 0.04 -3.38 2.68
CA CYS A 111 0.75 -2.98 3.91
C CYS A 111 1.48 -1.64 3.75
N GLY A 112 2.02 -1.38 2.55
CA GLY A 112 2.77 -0.16 2.23
C GLY A 112 1.91 1.10 2.27
N ASP A 113 0.66 1.03 1.81
CA ASP A 113 -0.24 2.19 1.73
C ASP A 113 -0.65 2.79 3.09
N CYS A 114 -0.40 2.03 4.17
CA CYS A 114 -0.62 2.46 5.54
C CYS A 114 0.69 2.67 6.30
N HIS A 115 1.65 1.74 6.13
CA HIS A 115 2.80 1.65 7.01
C HIS A 115 4.09 2.24 6.41
N VAL A 116 4.14 2.61 5.14
CA VAL A 116 5.38 3.10 4.50
C VAL A 116 5.13 4.36 3.68
N SER A 117 4.06 4.37 2.91
CA SER A 117 3.71 5.44 1.99
C SER A 117 2.24 5.83 2.10
N GLN A 118 1.89 6.96 1.51
CA GLN A 118 0.50 7.26 1.20
C GLN A 118 -0.01 6.30 0.11
N PRO A 119 -1.34 6.08 0.04
CA PRO A 119 -1.93 5.28 -1.02
C PRO A 119 -1.61 5.80 -2.42
N ALA A 120 -1.39 4.88 -3.38
CA ALA A 120 -1.14 5.25 -4.78
C ALA A 120 -2.29 6.07 -5.40
N SER A 121 -3.53 5.86 -4.93
CA SER A 121 -4.73 6.57 -5.40
C SER A 121 -4.69 8.10 -5.20
N VAL A 122 -3.79 8.58 -4.34
CA VAL A 122 -3.61 10.02 -4.05
C VAL A 122 -2.25 10.55 -4.47
N GLY A 123 -1.51 9.79 -5.28
CA GLY A 123 -0.18 10.16 -5.79
C GLY A 123 0.99 9.49 -5.05
N GLY A 124 0.73 8.69 -4.02
CA GLY A 124 1.78 8.02 -3.25
C GLY A 124 2.62 9.00 -2.40
N GLY A 125 3.83 8.58 -2.04
CA GLY A 125 4.73 9.38 -1.20
C GLY A 125 5.13 8.67 0.07
N LEU A 126 6.43 8.62 0.36
CA LEU A 126 6.92 8.02 1.60
C LEU A 126 6.51 8.89 2.78
N ILE A 127 6.06 8.26 3.87
CA ILE A 127 5.61 8.98 5.06
C ILE A 127 6.81 9.58 5.80
N GLU A 128 7.81 8.74 6.05
CA GLU A 128 9.01 9.07 6.82
C GLU A 128 10.24 8.39 6.18
N GLY A 129 10.57 8.78 4.95
CA GLY A 129 11.80 8.34 4.28
C GLY A 129 12.00 6.82 4.19
N HIS A 130 10.91 6.07 3.99
CA HIS A 130 10.84 4.60 3.92
C HIS A 130 10.87 3.85 5.27
N ALA A 131 10.89 4.54 6.41
CA ALA A 131 10.72 3.90 7.71
C ALA A 131 9.30 3.34 7.89
N PHE A 132 9.19 2.12 8.41
CA PHE A 132 7.92 1.44 8.62
C PHE A 132 7.22 1.97 9.86
N GLN A 133 6.10 2.65 9.65
CA GLN A 133 5.26 3.21 10.67
C GLN A 133 4.34 2.14 11.25
N ARG A 134 4.59 1.73 12.50
CA ARG A 134 3.68 0.81 13.20
C ARG A 134 2.25 1.34 13.26
N GLU A 135 2.11 2.62 13.57
CA GLU A 135 0.83 3.34 13.60
C GLU A 135 0.72 4.19 12.33
N PRO A 136 -0.24 3.93 11.44
CA PRO A 136 -0.40 4.74 10.23
C PRO A 136 -0.86 6.16 10.58
N SER A 137 -0.52 7.13 9.73
CA SER A 137 -1.01 8.49 9.89
C SER A 137 -2.50 8.53 9.56
N MET A 138 -3.32 8.94 10.54
CA MET A 138 -4.75 9.19 10.28
C MET A 138 -4.94 10.20 9.15
N PHE A 139 -4.12 11.25 9.13
CA PHE A 139 -4.18 12.28 8.08
C PHE A 139 -3.64 11.77 6.74
N GLN A 140 -2.43 11.21 6.70
CA GLN A 140 -1.77 10.92 5.43
C GLN A 140 -2.16 9.57 4.80
N ASN A 141 -2.65 8.61 5.59
CA ASN A 141 -3.04 7.29 5.11
C ASN A 141 -4.56 7.09 5.15
N CYS A 142 -5.21 7.31 6.29
CA CYS A 142 -6.62 6.96 6.46
C CYS A 142 -7.53 7.94 5.69
N THR A 143 -7.34 9.24 5.87
CA THR A 143 -8.13 10.25 5.15
C THR A 143 -7.79 10.30 3.66
N ALA A 144 -6.67 9.68 3.25
CA ALA A 144 -6.33 9.55 1.84
C ALA A 144 -7.39 8.78 1.05
N CYS A 145 -7.89 7.69 1.61
CA CYS A 145 -8.96 6.90 0.99
C CYS A 145 -10.35 7.28 1.49
N HIS A 146 -10.50 7.64 2.77
CA HIS A 146 -11.81 7.91 3.38
C HIS A 146 -12.26 9.38 3.28
N GLY A 147 -11.44 10.25 2.69
CA GLY A 147 -11.80 11.61 2.28
C GLY A 147 -12.01 12.61 3.42
N SER A 148 -12.58 13.76 3.07
CA SER A 148 -12.70 14.95 3.94
C SER A 148 -13.71 14.80 5.08
N ARG A 149 -14.68 13.88 4.99
CA ARG A 149 -15.73 13.73 6.02
C ARG A 149 -15.17 13.38 7.38
N ILE A 150 -14.15 12.52 7.43
CA ILE A 150 -13.44 12.18 8.66
C ILE A 150 -12.22 13.08 8.88
N ASN A 151 -11.66 13.67 7.83
CA ASN A 151 -10.42 14.43 7.92
C ASN A 151 -10.47 15.58 8.94
N ASP A 152 -11.57 16.33 8.96
CA ASP A 152 -11.71 17.45 9.91
C ASP A 152 -11.92 16.98 11.36
N GLU A 153 -12.14 15.68 11.61
CA GLU A 153 -12.24 15.09 12.95
C GLU A 153 -10.87 14.67 13.53
N TYR A 154 -9.83 14.58 12.70
CA TYR A 154 -8.49 14.09 13.06
C TYR A 154 -7.38 15.13 12.83
N ARG A 155 -7.74 16.41 12.74
CA ARG A 155 -6.82 17.55 12.58
C ARG A 155 -6.52 18.25 13.89
#